data_AF-A0A960D1P3-F1
#
_entry.id   AF-A0A960D1P3-F1
#
_cell.length_a   1.000
_cell.length_b   1.000
_cell.length_c   1.000
_cell.angle_alpha   90.00
_cell.angle_beta   90.00
_cell.angle_gamma   90.00
#
_symmetry.space_group_name_H-M   'P 1'
#
loop_
_entity.id
_entity.type
_entity.pdbx_description
1 polymer ?
#
loop_
_entity_poly.entity_id
_entity_poly.type
_entity_poly.pdbx_seq_one_letter_code
_entity_poly.pdbx_strand_id
1 'polypeptide(L)' 'MRLLLLADTHVPKRARDLPARVWDQVERADAVIHAGDWVDVALFDELATRARRLIACWGNNDG' A
#
# COMPACT_ATOMS: atom_id res chain seq x y z
N MET A 1 -5.00 7.42 -17.62
CA MET A 1 -4.03 6.81 -16.68
C MET A 1 -4.53 7.06 -15.27
N ARG A 2 -4.64 6.02 -14.45
CA ARG A 2 -5.13 6.07 -13.06
C ARG A 2 -4.00 5.75 -12.09
N LEU A 3 -3.75 6.66 -11.15
CA LEU A 3 -2.75 6.50 -10.10
C LEU A 3 -3.47 6.45 -8.75
N LEU A 4 -3.08 5.49 -7.91
CA LEU A 4 -3.49 5.44 -6.50
C LEU A 4 -2.29 5.83 -5.65
N LEU A 5 -2.48 6.82 -4.76
CA LEU A 5 -1.45 7.27 -3.83
C LEU A 5 -1.86 6.83 -2.42
N LEU A 6 -0.97 6.10 -1.76
CA LEU A 6 -1.09 5.63 -0.38
C LEU A 6 0.10 6.15 0.43
N ALA A 7 -0.06 6.26 1.74
CA ALA A 7 0.97 6.67 2.67
C ALA A 7 0.57 6.24 4.08
N ASP A 8 1.53 6.12 4.99
CA ASP A 8 1.26 6.10 6.44
C ASP A 8 0.26 4.99 6.83
N THR A 9 0.33 3.84 6.15
CA THR A 9 -0.69 2.79 6.28
C THR A 9 -0.62 2.10 7.64
N HIS A 10 0.58 1.88 8.19
CA HIS A 10 0.80 1.30 9.51
C HIS A 10 0.00 0.02 9.80
N VAL A 11 -0.35 -0.76 8.76
CA VAL A 11 -0.98 -2.06 8.93
C VAL A 11 0.10 -3.08 9.28
N PRO A 12 -0.10 -3.94 10.30
CA PRO A 12 -1.32 -4.11 11.08
C PRO A 12 -1.39 -3.31 12.40
N LYS A 13 -0.39 -2.49 12.73
CA LYS A 13 -0.29 -1.78 14.03
C LYS A 13 -1.45 -0.81 14.30
N ARG A 14 -1.91 -0.06 13.29
CA ARG A 14 -2.98 0.96 13.44
C ARG A 14 -4.34 0.52 12.86
N ALA A 15 -4.35 -0.49 12.00
CA ALA A 15 -5.55 -1.07 11.43
C ALA A 15 -5.29 -2.54 11.09
N ARG A 16 -6.32 -3.39 11.11
CA ARG A 16 -6.15 -4.82 10.78
C ARG A 16 -5.85 -5.05 9.30
N ASP A 17 -6.40 -4.20 8.43
CA ASP A 17 -6.28 -4.27 6.98
C ASP A 17 -6.65 -2.90 6.37
N LEU A 18 -6.36 -2.69 5.08
CA LEU A 18 -6.89 -1.57 4.30
C LEU A 18 -8.41 -1.72 4.10
N PRO A 19 -9.17 -0.62 4.03
CA PRO A 19 -10.59 -0.69 3.71
C PRO A 19 -10.82 -1.35 2.35
N ALA A 20 -11.88 -2.16 2.21
CA ALA A 20 -12.21 -2.85 0.95
C ALA A 20 -12.23 -1.92 -0.28
N ARG A 21 -12.74 -0.70 -0.13
CA ARG A 21 -12.73 0.31 -1.21
C ARG A 21 -11.32 0.70 -1.68
N VAL A 22 -10.31 0.60 -0.83
CA VAL A 22 -8.90 0.88 -1.19
C VAL A 22 -8.36 -0.30 -2.00
N TRP A 23 -8.63 -1.54 -1.58
CA TRP A 23 -8.29 -2.73 -2.36
C TRP A 23 -8.91 -2.70 -3.76
N ASP A 24 -10.18 -2.33 -3.87
CA ASP A 24 -10.84 -2.11 -5.15
C ASP A 24 -10.12 -1.07 -6.04
N GLN A 25 -9.51 -0.04 -5.46
CA GLN A 25 -8.73 0.94 -6.22
C GLN A 25 -7.33 0.42 -6.58
N VAL A 26 -6.71 -0.39 -5.72
CA VAL A 26 -5.41 -1.04 -5.98
C VAL A 26 -5.50 -1.88 -7.26
N GLU A 27 -6.56 -2.67 -7.40
CA GLU A 27 -6.77 -3.54 -8.57
C GLU A 27 -7.12 -2.78 -9.85
N ARG A 28 -7.68 -1.57 -9.73
CA ARG A 28 -8.11 -0.74 -10.88
C ARG A 28 -7.05 0.27 -11.35
N ALA A 29 -6.03 0.55 -10.53
CA ALA A 29 -5.01 1.53 -10.83
C ALA A 29 -3.99 1.00 -11.84
N ASP A 30 -3.49 1.89 -12.70
CA ASP A 30 -2.38 1.56 -13.59
C ASP A 30 -1.05 1.48 -12.82
N ALA A 31 -0.93 2.27 -11.74
CA ALA A 31 0.16 2.18 -10.77
C ALA A 31 -0.32 2.62 -9.37
N VAL A 32 0.18 1.92 -8.35
CA VAL A 32 0.05 2.27 -6.94
C VAL A 32 1.38 2.86 -6.47
N ILE A 33 1.33 4.04 -5.87
CA ILE A 33 2.47 4.72 -5.26
C ILE A 33 2.26 4.73 -3.75
N HIS A 34 3.19 4.17 -2.98
CA HIS A 34 3.14 4.20 -1.53
C HIS A 34 4.32 4.97 -0.95
N ALA A 35 4.03 6.03 -0.19
CA ALA A 35 5.03 7.00 0.28
C ALA A 35 5.94 6.48 1.41
N GLY A 36 5.57 5.40 2.09
CA GLY A 36 6.38 4.78 3.14
C GLY A 36 5.57 4.49 4.41
N ASP A 37 6.30 4.15 5.47
CA ASP A 37 5.80 3.78 6.80
C ASP A 37 5.11 2.42 6.80
N TRP A 38 5.86 1.47 6.25
CA TRP A 38 5.58 0.05 6.28
C TRP A 38 6.01 -0.50 7.63
N VAL A 39 5.08 -1.05 8.38
CA VAL A 39 5.38 -1.65 9.70
C VAL A 39 5.37 -3.17 9.67
N ASP A 40 5.01 -3.77 8.53
CA ASP A 40 5.00 -5.20 8.28
C ASP A 40 5.19 -5.45 6.76
N VAL A 41 5.97 -6.48 6.42
CA VAL A 41 6.26 -6.85 5.02
C VAL A 41 5.05 -7.48 4.33
N ALA A 42 4.12 -8.10 5.07
CA ALA A 42 2.96 -8.77 4.51
C ALA A 42 2.05 -7.81 3.72
N LEU A 43 1.89 -6.55 4.17
CA LEU A 43 1.12 -5.56 3.42
C LEU A 43 1.81 -5.20 2.09
N PHE A 44 3.14 -5.08 2.11
CA PHE A 44 3.90 -4.84 0.88
C PHE A 44 3.71 -5.99 -0.11
N ASP A 45 3.82 -7.23 0.35
CA ASP A 45 3.65 -8.42 -0.49
C ASP A 45 2.24 -8.51 -1.08
N GLU A 46 1.21 -8.17 -0.29
CA GLU A 46 -0.17 -8.16 -0.76
C GLU A 46 -0.42 -7.05 -1.80
N LEU A 47 0.10 -5.85 -1.58
CA LEU A 47 0.05 -4.76 -2.56
C LEU A 47 0.83 -5.12 -3.83
N ALA A 48 2.00 -5.73 -3.72
CA ALA A 48 2.81 -6.16 -4.85
C ALA A 48 2.11 -7.25 -5.68
N THR A 49 1.32 -8.10 -5.03
CA THR A 49 0.55 -9.17 -5.68
C THR A 49 -0.66 -8.62 -6.44
N ARG A 50 -1.37 -7.64 -5.86
CA ARG A 50 -2.64 -7.13 -6.42
C ARG A 50 -2.47 -5.94 -7.35
N ALA A 51 -1.47 -5.09 -7.13
CA ALA A 51 -1.24 -3.93 -7.97
C ALA A 51 -0.67 -4.35 -9.33
N ARG A 52 -1.16 -3.73 -10.41
CA ARG A 52 -0.56 -3.89 -11.74
C ARG A 52 0.90 -3.42 -11.77
N ARG A 53 1.20 -2.38 -11.00
CA ARG A 53 2.55 -1.85 -10.77
C ARG A 53 2.58 -1.19 -9.40
N LEU A 54 3.53 -1.60 -8.56
CA LEU A 54 3.79 -0.96 -7.27
C LEU A 54 5.08 -0.12 -7.37
N ILE A 55 5.02 1.11 -6.89
CA ILE A 55 6.17 1.99 -6.66
C ILE A 55 6.12 2.35 -5.19
N ALA A 56 7.15 1.97 -4.44
CA ALA A 56 7.16 2.14 -3.00
C ALA A 56 8.48 2.75 -2.55
N CYS A 57 8.40 3.69 -1.61
CA CYS A 57 9.55 4.14 -0.84
C CYS A 57 9.59 3.41 0.50
N TRP A 58 10.78 3.23 1.06
CA TRP A 58 10.97 2.61 2.37
C TRP A 58 10.31 3.46 3.47
N GLY A 59 10.54 4.77 3.56
CA GLY A 59 10.02 5.60 4.66
C GLY A 59 10.83 5.45 5.96
N ASN A 60 10.31 5.93 7.09
CA ASN A 60 11.00 5.76 8.39
C ASN A 60 10.67 4.41 9.06
N ASN A 61 9.58 3.76 8.63
CA ASN A 61 9.03 2.50 9.15
C ASN A 61 8.79 2.45 10.66
N ASP A 62 8.60 3.62 11.28
CA ASP A 62 8.33 3.76 12.71
C ASP A 62 9.38 3.12 13.65
N GLY A 63 10.62 2.95 13.17
CA GLY A 63 11.78 2.46 13.95
C GLY A 63 11.92 0.95 13.96
#